data_AF-A0A7V3MFG1-F1
#
_entry.id   AF-A0A7V3MFG1-F1
#
_cell.length_a   1.000
_cell.length_b   1.000
_cell.length_c   1.000
_cell.angle_alpha   90.00
_cell.angle_beta   90.00
_cell.angle_gamma   90.00
#
_symmetry.space_group_name_H-M   'P 1'
#
loop_
_entity.id
_entity.type
_entity.pdbx_description
1 polymer ?
#
loop_
_entity_poly.entity_id
_entity_poly.type
_entity_poly.pdbx_seq_one_letter_code
_entity_poly.pdbx_strand_id
1 'polypeptide(L)'
;PRPLLYTTFSNTMRLLPSESRRLTFVLAKAQKGISPHQLAKRIQQQTGLRARTTADFKEETVRWYLINSEDVGDMAAMLILAMTVGFGVTGVMLYMFTYENLKQYAVFKAMGASASMLMGMIFIQASVSAFLGTGLGIGACAIIGESVRMTLDYPFRMMWFTPLFGVLGVLIVSLSAAAISARPVLKLEPGAVFSGR
;
A
#
# COMPACT_ATOMS: atom_id res chain seq x y z
N PRO A 1 23.55 -5.88 -13.31
CA PRO A 1 23.98 -4.53 -13.73
C PRO A 1 24.22 -4.40 -15.25
N ARG A 2 23.51 -3.48 -15.92
CA ARG A 2 23.81 -3.11 -17.31
C ARG A 2 25.17 -2.37 -17.34
N PRO A 3 26.06 -2.63 -18.31
CA PRO A 3 27.36 -1.96 -18.35
C PRO A 3 27.18 -0.45 -18.61
N LEU A 4 27.82 0.37 -17.78
CA LEU A 4 27.89 1.81 -17.96
C LEU A 4 29.16 2.17 -18.73
N LEU A 5 29.02 2.93 -19.81
CA LEU A 5 30.12 3.33 -20.68
C LEU A 5 30.15 4.86 -20.77
N TYR A 6 31.30 5.45 -20.48
CA TYR A 6 31.49 6.90 -20.48
C TYR A 6 32.38 7.30 -21.66
N THR A 7 31.97 8.31 -22.42
CA THR A 7 32.78 8.86 -23.52
C THR A 7 32.48 10.35 -23.70
N THR A 8 33.29 11.03 -24.51
CA THR A 8 33.09 12.45 -24.80
C THR A 8 31.85 12.64 -25.68
N PHE A 9 31.14 13.76 -25.51
CA PHE A 9 29.95 14.06 -26.31
C PHE A 9 30.24 14.00 -27.82
N SER A 10 31.41 14.50 -28.24
CA SER A 10 31.86 14.44 -29.64
C SER A 10 31.96 13.01 -30.17
N ASN A 11 32.39 12.05 -29.34
CA ASN A 11 32.47 10.65 -29.73
C ASN A 11 31.08 10.00 -29.76
N THR A 12 30.20 10.34 -28.79
CA THR A 12 28.79 9.93 -28.80
C THR A 12 28.08 10.35 -30.09
N MET A 13 28.39 11.54 -30.63
CA MET A 13 27.81 12.02 -31.89
C MET A 13 28.20 11.15 -33.11
N ARG A 14 29.38 10.54 -33.08
CA ARG A 14 29.90 9.68 -34.16
C ARG A 14 29.40 8.25 -34.04
N LEU A 15 29.27 7.74 -32.81
CA LEU A 15 28.95 6.34 -32.55
C LEU A 15 27.45 6.03 -32.57
N LEU A 16 26.60 6.99 -32.15
CA LEU A 16 25.16 6.78 -32.09
C LEU A 16 24.44 7.25 -33.36
N PRO A 17 23.31 6.61 -33.72
CA PRO A 17 22.44 7.05 -34.81
C PRO A 17 22.02 8.51 -34.67
N SER A 18 21.69 9.14 -35.79
CA SER A 18 21.31 10.55 -35.77
C SER A 18 19.91 10.80 -35.28
N GLU A 19 19.79 11.24 -34.03
CA GLU A 19 18.56 11.75 -33.44
C GLU A 19 18.55 13.27 -33.31
N SER A 20 17.34 13.86 -33.35
CA SER A 20 17.13 15.31 -33.27
C SER A 20 17.38 15.89 -31.87
N ARG A 21 17.35 15.07 -30.81
CA ARG A 21 17.58 15.49 -29.41
C ARG A 21 18.48 14.52 -28.65
N ARG A 22 19.80 14.61 -28.88
CA ARG A 22 20.78 13.74 -28.21
C ARG A 22 21.24 14.24 -26.84
N LEU A 23 21.04 15.53 -26.54
CA LEU A 23 21.37 16.12 -25.24
C LEU A 23 20.13 16.10 -24.34
N THR A 24 20.17 15.29 -23.29
CA THR A 24 19.04 15.18 -22.33
C THR A 24 19.05 16.34 -21.33
N PHE A 25 20.19 16.61 -20.70
CA PHE A 25 20.36 17.71 -19.75
C PHE A 25 21.83 18.12 -19.63
N VAL A 26 22.05 19.34 -19.13
CA VAL A 26 23.37 19.88 -18.80
C VAL A 26 23.50 19.95 -17.29
N LEU A 27 24.59 19.40 -16.75
CA LEU A 27 24.89 19.49 -15.33
C LEU A 27 25.69 20.76 -15.04
N ALA A 28 25.22 21.56 -14.08
CA ALA A 28 25.91 22.74 -13.59
C ALA A 28 26.06 22.67 -12.07
N LYS A 29 27.21 23.11 -11.57
CA LYS A 29 27.51 23.16 -10.13
C LYS A 29 27.61 24.61 -9.67
N ALA A 30 26.92 24.94 -8.58
CA ALA A 30 27.01 26.26 -7.99
C ALA A 30 28.40 26.54 -7.40
N GLN A 31 28.87 27.77 -7.58
CA GLN A 31 30.05 28.26 -6.87
C GLN A 31 29.76 28.42 -5.37
N LYS A 32 30.80 28.39 -4.54
CA LYS A 32 30.68 28.55 -3.08
C LYS A 32 29.97 29.88 -2.77
N GLY A 33 28.96 29.83 -1.91
CA GLY A 33 28.18 31.00 -1.48
C GLY A 33 26.94 31.33 -2.32
N ILE A 34 26.70 30.62 -3.44
CA ILE A 34 25.46 30.78 -4.24
C ILE A 34 24.55 29.59 -3.97
N SER A 35 23.27 29.85 -3.64
CA SER A 35 22.33 28.75 -3.45
C SER A 35 21.94 28.12 -4.79
N PRO A 36 21.75 26.78 -4.87
CA PRO A 36 21.35 26.11 -6.11
C PRO A 36 20.07 26.67 -6.73
N HIS A 37 19.10 27.09 -5.90
CA HIS A 37 17.86 27.71 -6.35
C HIS A 37 18.08 29.08 -7.01
N GLN A 38 18.97 29.90 -6.42
CA GLN A 38 19.33 31.19 -7.03
C GLN A 38 20.05 31.00 -8.36
N LEU A 39 20.96 30.03 -8.45
CA LEU A 39 21.63 29.69 -9.70
C LEU A 39 20.63 29.22 -10.75
N ALA A 40 19.73 28.30 -10.40
CA ALA A 40 18.71 27.78 -11.32
C ALA A 40 17.83 28.93 -11.86
N LYS A 41 17.38 29.83 -10.98
CA LYS A 41 16.58 31.00 -11.39
C LYS A 41 17.34 31.90 -12.36
N ARG A 42 18.63 32.18 -12.10
CA ARG A 42 19.47 33.00 -12.99
C ARG A 42 19.66 32.35 -14.36
N ILE A 43 19.95 31.04 -14.40
CA ILE A 43 20.10 30.30 -15.66
C ILE A 43 18.80 30.35 -16.46
N GLN A 44 17.66 30.12 -15.81
CA GLN A 44 16.35 30.15 -16.47
C GLN A 44 16.02 31.55 -17.01
N GLN A 45 16.36 32.63 -16.27
CA GLN A 45 16.16 34.01 -16.73
C GLN A 45 17.05 34.38 -17.92
N GLN A 46 18.29 33.90 -17.96
CA GLN A 46 19.23 34.24 -19.02
C GLN A 46 19.05 33.41 -20.30
N THR A 47 18.72 32.13 -20.16
CA THR A 47 18.68 31.18 -21.30
C THR A 47 17.26 30.89 -21.78
N GLY A 48 16.24 31.17 -20.96
CA GLY A 48 14.88 30.70 -21.20
C GLY A 48 14.67 29.19 -21.01
N LEU A 49 15.73 28.43 -20.72
CA LEU A 49 15.68 26.99 -20.53
C LEU A 49 15.28 26.62 -19.09
N ARG A 50 14.58 25.48 -18.93
CA ARG A 50 14.14 25.00 -17.62
C ARG A 50 15.34 24.51 -16.80
N ALA A 51 15.76 25.30 -15.83
CA ALA A 51 16.77 24.91 -14.84
C ALA A 51 16.08 24.42 -13.55
N ARG A 52 16.56 23.33 -12.99
CA ARG A 52 16.05 22.73 -11.75
C ARG A 52 17.19 22.38 -10.82
N THR A 53 16.96 22.48 -9.52
CA THR A 53 17.92 21.94 -8.55
C THR A 53 17.85 20.42 -8.54
N THR A 54 18.86 19.77 -7.98
CA THR A 54 18.86 18.30 -7.83
C THR A 54 17.66 17.80 -7.04
N ALA A 55 17.22 18.55 -6.02
CA ALA A 55 16.06 18.20 -5.21
C ALA A 55 14.77 18.31 -6.04
N ASP A 56 14.56 19.44 -6.71
CA ASP A 56 13.36 19.66 -7.54
C ASP A 56 13.28 18.65 -8.69
N PHE A 57 14.42 18.37 -9.34
CA PHE A 57 14.46 17.42 -10.45
C PHE A 57 14.09 16.01 -10.00
N LYS A 58 14.54 15.61 -8.81
CA LYS A 58 14.16 14.32 -8.22
C LYS A 58 12.67 14.26 -7.91
N GLU A 59 12.11 15.29 -7.30
CA GLU A 59 10.69 15.36 -6.97
C GLU A 59 9.81 15.36 -8.22
N GLU A 60 10.16 16.18 -9.22
CA GLU A 60 9.45 16.23 -10.51
C GLU A 60 9.49 14.88 -11.22
N THR A 61 10.62 14.19 -11.20
CA THR A 61 10.77 12.85 -11.80
C THR A 61 9.88 11.83 -11.09
N VAL A 62 9.87 11.81 -9.76
CA VAL A 62 9.02 10.92 -8.97
C VAL A 62 7.54 11.22 -9.26
N ARG A 63 7.14 12.49 -9.25
CA ARG A 63 5.76 12.90 -9.52
C ARG A 63 5.33 12.54 -10.94
N TRP A 64 6.18 12.77 -11.93
CA TRP A 64 5.90 12.42 -13.32
C TRP A 64 5.73 10.90 -13.45
N TYR A 65 6.62 10.11 -12.87
CA TYR A 65 6.50 8.66 -12.87
C TYR A 65 5.20 8.20 -12.21
N LEU A 66 4.83 8.76 -11.05
CA LEU A 66 3.58 8.40 -10.36
C LEU A 66 2.30 8.70 -11.16
N ILE A 67 2.32 9.71 -12.04
CA ILE A 67 1.14 10.14 -12.82
C ILE A 67 1.11 9.49 -14.20
N ASN A 68 2.28 9.27 -14.82
CA ASN A 68 2.39 8.85 -16.21
C ASN A 68 2.80 7.38 -16.39
N SER A 69 3.29 6.70 -15.34
CA SER A 69 3.66 5.29 -15.44
C SER A 69 2.43 4.40 -15.38
N GLU A 70 2.29 3.55 -16.39
CA GLU A 70 1.28 2.48 -16.45
C GLU A 70 1.47 1.47 -15.31
N ASP A 71 2.74 1.17 -14.97
CA ASP A 71 3.10 0.24 -13.89
C ASP A 71 2.46 0.62 -12.55
N VAL A 72 2.37 1.93 -12.25
CA VAL A 72 1.79 2.43 -10.99
C VAL A 72 0.28 2.17 -10.96
N GLY A 73 -0.40 2.35 -12.10
CA GLY A 73 -1.82 2.05 -12.24
C GLY A 73 -2.11 0.56 -12.07
N ASP A 74 -1.33 -0.30 -12.71
CA ASP A 74 -1.47 -1.76 -12.62
C ASP A 74 -1.24 -2.27 -11.19
N MET A 75 -0.19 -1.78 -10.52
CA MET A 75 0.06 -2.12 -9.11
C MET A 75 -1.09 -1.69 -8.20
N ALA A 76 -1.66 -0.50 -8.44
CA ALA A 76 -2.82 -0.02 -7.67
C ALA A 76 -4.05 -0.89 -7.92
N ALA A 77 -4.33 -1.28 -9.17
CA ALA A 77 -5.44 -2.16 -9.50
C ALA A 77 -5.29 -3.54 -8.85
N MET A 78 -4.09 -4.14 -8.90
CA MET A 78 -3.80 -5.42 -8.23
C MET A 78 -4.00 -5.33 -6.72
N LEU A 79 -3.56 -4.23 -6.09
CA LEU A 79 -3.75 -4.00 -4.66
C LEU A 79 -5.23 -3.90 -4.29
N ILE A 80 -6.02 -3.13 -5.06
CA ILE A 80 -7.46 -2.97 -4.82
C ILE A 80 -8.19 -4.32 -4.97
N LEU A 81 -7.83 -5.10 -6.00
CA LEU A 81 -8.41 -6.42 -6.21
C LEU A 81 -8.08 -7.36 -5.03
N ALA A 82 -6.82 -7.41 -4.61
CA ALA A 82 -6.39 -8.23 -3.48
C ALA A 82 -7.10 -7.83 -2.18
N MET A 83 -7.24 -6.52 -1.92
CA MET A 83 -7.96 -5.99 -0.76
C MET A 83 -9.45 -6.35 -0.81
N THR A 84 -10.09 -6.24 -1.98
CA THR A 84 -11.52 -6.56 -2.16
C THR A 84 -11.79 -8.04 -1.95
N VAL A 85 -10.96 -8.91 -2.54
CA VAL A 85 -11.06 -10.36 -2.35
C VAL A 85 -10.81 -10.72 -0.89
N GLY A 86 -9.78 -10.15 -0.26
CA GLY A 86 -9.50 -10.35 1.15
C GLY A 86 -10.66 -9.94 2.06
N PHE A 87 -11.29 -8.79 1.78
CA PHE A 87 -12.49 -8.33 2.48
C PHE A 87 -13.65 -9.32 2.34
N GLY A 88 -13.94 -9.76 1.11
CA GLY A 88 -15.01 -10.71 0.83
C GLY A 88 -14.83 -12.04 1.57
N VAL A 89 -13.63 -12.63 1.47
CA VAL A 89 -13.31 -13.90 2.14
C VAL A 89 -13.41 -13.77 3.65
N THR A 90 -12.85 -12.69 4.23
CA THR A 90 -12.92 -12.44 5.68
C THR A 90 -14.36 -12.27 6.15
N GLY A 91 -15.18 -11.51 5.42
CA GLY A 91 -16.59 -11.31 5.74
C GLY A 91 -17.40 -12.59 5.71
N VAL A 92 -17.22 -13.41 4.67
CA VAL A 92 -17.90 -14.71 4.56
C VAL A 92 -17.47 -15.66 5.68
N MET A 93 -16.18 -15.71 6.00
CA MET A 93 -15.65 -16.58 7.05
C MET A 93 -16.19 -16.18 8.44
N LEU A 94 -16.21 -14.88 8.75
CA LEU A 94 -16.78 -14.36 10.00
C LEU A 94 -18.29 -14.62 10.09
N TYR A 95 -19.00 -14.51 8.96
CA TYR A 95 -20.43 -14.81 8.89
C TYR A 95 -20.69 -16.29 9.19
N MET A 96 -19.97 -17.20 8.54
CA MET A 96 -20.08 -18.64 8.81
C MET A 96 -19.78 -18.96 10.28
N PHE A 97 -18.69 -18.42 10.83
CA PHE A 97 -18.33 -18.60 12.23
C PHE A 97 -19.44 -18.09 13.17
N THR A 98 -20.02 -16.94 12.87
CA THR A 98 -21.10 -16.37 13.69
C THR A 98 -22.36 -17.22 13.61
N TYR A 99 -22.68 -17.72 12.41
CA TYR A 99 -23.85 -18.56 12.14
C TYR A 99 -23.76 -19.92 12.86
N GLU A 100 -22.61 -20.60 12.77
CA GLU A 100 -22.37 -21.88 13.42
C GLU A 100 -22.49 -21.78 14.95
N ASN A 101 -22.08 -20.65 15.52
CA ASN A 101 -22.11 -20.41 16.96
C ASN A 101 -23.43 -19.75 17.46
N LEU A 102 -24.45 -19.59 16.61
CA LEU A 102 -25.74 -18.98 17.00
C LEU A 102 -26.39 -19.67 18.20
N LYS A 103 -26.34 -21.00 18.26
CA LYS A 103 -26.89 -21.77 19.40
C LYS A 103 -26.21 -21.39 20.71
N GLN A 104 -24.89 -21.21 20.70
CA GLN A 104 -24.12 -20.82 21.89
C GLN A 104 -24.46 -19.38 22.30
N TYR A 105 -24.55 -18.46 21.34
CA TYR A 105 -24.97 -17.08 21.60
C TYR A 105 -26.38 -17.00 22.18
N ALA A 106 -27.28 -17.87 21.74
CA ALA A 106 -28.64 -17.93 22.26
C ALA A 106 -28.68 -18.44 23.72
N VAL A 107 -27.82 -19.40 24.09
CA VAL A 107 -27.64 -19.83 25.48
C VAL A 107 -27.10 -18.68 26.35
N PHE A 108 -26.09 -17.94 25.89
CA PHE A 108 -25.60 -16.76 26.61
C PHE A 108 -26.69 -15.70 26.80
N LYS A 109 -27.50 -15.45 25.76
CA LYS A 109 -28.63 -14.52 25.84
C LYS A 109 -29.69 -15.00 26.84
N ALA A 110 -29.95 -16.31 26.90
CA ALA A 110 -30.85 -16.91 27.89
C ALA A 110 -30.32 -16.81 29.33
N MET A 111 -29.00 -16.82 29.52
CA MET A 111 -28.35 -16.57 30.82
C MET A 111 -28.29 -15.08 31.21
N GLY A 112 -28.83 -14.17 30.37
CA GLY A 112 -28.90 -12.73 30.66
C GLY A 112 -27.82 -11.88 29.98
N ALA A 113 -27.03 -12.44 29.05
CA ALA A 113 -26.07 -11.63 28.29
C ALA A 113 -26.80 -10.62 27.40
N SER A 114 -26.35 -9.36 27.46
CA SER A 114 -26.86 -8.29 26.61
C SER A 114 -26.37 -8.43 25.17
N ALA A 115 -27.14 -7.93 24.21
CA ALA A 115 -26.76 -7.95 22.79
C ALA A 115 -25.45 -7.18 22.52
N SER A 116 -25.15 -6.14 23.31
CA SER A 116 -23.90 -5.39 23.24
C SER A 116 -22.70 -6.21 23.70
N MET A 117 -22.86 -7.07 24.71
CA MET A 117 -21.79 -7.97 25.16
C MET A 117 -21.45 -9.00 24.08
N LEU A 118 -22.47 -9.57 23.42
CA LEU A 118 -22.29 -10.52 22.32
C LEU A 118 -21.59 -9.88 21.11
N MET A 119 -21.97 -8.66 20.74
CA MET A 119 -21.24 -7.91 19.71
C MET A 119 -19.79 -7.66 20.13
N GLY A 120 -19.55 -7.25 21.38
CA GLY A 120 -18.21 -7.01 21.90
C GLY A 120 -17.29 -8.24 21.76
N MET A 121 -17.81 -9.44 22.01
CA MET A 121 -17.07 -10.69 21.81
C MET A 121 -16.64 -10.87 20.35
N ILE A 122 -17.55 -10.67 19.40
CA ILE A 122 -17.27 -10.80 17.96
C ILE A 122 -16.23 -9.76 17.51
N PHE A 123 -16.37 -8.51 17.97
CA PHE A 123 -15.42 -7.44 17.64
C PHE A 123 -14.02 -7.71 18.19
N ILE A 124 -13.90 -8.22 19.42
CA ILE A 124 -12.60 -8.58 20.00
C ILE A 124 -11.98 -9.74 19.22
N GLN A 125 -12.74 -10.80 18.92
CA GLN A 125 -12.25 -11.94 18.14
C GLN A 125 -11.77 -11.50 16.74
N ALA A 126 -12.56 -10.68 16.05
CA ALA A 126 -12.19 -10.14 14.74
C ALA A 126 -10.93 -9.25 14.83
N SER A 127 -10.83 -8.42 15.86
CA SER A 127 -9.65 -7.55 16.06
C SER A 127 -8.39 -8.35 16.34
N VAL A 128 -8.45 -9.37 17.21
CA VAL A 128 -7.30 -10.24 17.50
C VAL A 128 -6.85 -10.97 16.24
N SER A 129 -7.79 -11.52 15.46
CA SER A 129 -7.48 -12.16 14.18
C SER A 129 -6.84 -11.19 13.18
N ALA A 130 -7.34 -9.95 13.11
CA ALA A 130 -6.78 -8.90 12.26
C ALA A 130 -5.33 -8.54 12.65
N PHE A 131 -5.04 -8.41 13.94
CA PHE A 131 -3.68 -8.12 14.42
C PHE A 131 -2.71 -9.26 14.12
N LEU A 132 -3.12 -10.51 14.37
CA LEU A 132 -2.30 -11.69 14.06
C LEU A 132 -2.05 -11.83 12.57
N GLY A 133 -3.10 -11.72 11.75
CA GLY A 133 -3.01 -11.78 10.30
C GLY A 133 -2.11 -10.67 9.73
N THR A 134 -2.23 -9.46 10.25
CA THR A 134 -1.37 -8.35 9.83
C THR A 134 0.09 -8.57 10.22
N GLY A 135 0.35 -9.05 11.44
CA GLY A 135 1.71 -9.37 11.89
C GLY A 135 2.38 -10.43 10.99
N LEU A 136 1.64 -11.50 10.66
CA LEU A 136 2.11 -12.54 9.76
C LEU A 136 2.32 -12.01 8.33
N GLY A 137 1.40 -11.19 7.82
CA GLY A 137 1.50 -10.61 6.48
C GLY A 137 2.70 -9.67 6.33
N ILE A 138 2.90 -8.76 7.28
CA ILE A 138 4.07 -7.86 7.31
C ILE A 138 5.37 -8.67 7.44
N GLY A 139 5.38 -9.70 8.28
CA GLY A 139 6.53 -10.60 8.43
C GLY A 139 6.88 -11.32 7.12
N ALA A 140 5.89 -11.89 6.44
CA ALA A 140 6.07 -12.53 5.14
C ALA A 140 6.58 -11.54 4.08
N CYS A 141 6.01 -10.32 4.02
CA CYS A 141 6.48 -9.27 3.11
C CYS A 141 7.93 -8.88 3.38
N ALA A 142 8.35 -8.79 4.63
CA ALA A 142 9.73 -8.45 4.99
C ALA A 142 10.71 -9.56 4.57
N ILE A 143 10.37 -10.83 4.81
CA ILE A 143 11.20 -11.98 4.45
C ILE A 143 11.34 -12.09 2.92
N ILE A 144 10.23 -12.03 2.19
CA ILE A 144 10.22 -12.11 0.73
C ILE A 144 10.92 -10.88 0.11
N GLY A 145 10.69 -9.70 0.67
CA GLY A 145 11.33 -8.48 0.21
C GLY A 145 12.85 -8.52 0.34
N GLU A 146 13.36 -9.03 1.46
CA GLU A 146 14.80 -9.18 1.69
C GLU A 146 15.41 -10.28 0.80
N SER A 147 14.72 -11.40 0.59
CA SER A 147 15.22 -12.46 -0.30
C SER A 147 15.32 -11.98 -1.75
N VAL A 148 14.31 -11.25 -2.24
CA VAL A 148 14.32 -10.65 -3.59
C VAL A 148 15.47 -9.63 -3.73
N ARG A 149 15.72 -8.82 -2.71
CA ARG A 149 16.84 -7.87 -2.69
C ARG A 149 18.18 -8.59 -2.84
N MET A 150 18.36 -9.72 -2.17
CA MET A 150 19.61 -10.50 -2.21
C MET A 150 19.81 -11.24 -3.54
N THR A 151 18.75 -11.78 -4.14
CA THR A 151 18.86 -12.66 -5.32
C THR A 151 18.80 -11.91 -6.65
N LEU A 152 17.95 -10.89 -6.76
CA LEU A 152 17.62 -10.23 -8.03
C LEU A 152 18.19 -8.81 -8.15
N ASP A 153 18.93 -8.34 -7.14
CA ASP A 153 19.47 -6.97 -7.05
C ASP A 153 18.37 -5.91 -7.27
N TYR A 154 17.12 -6.27 -6.94
CA TYR A 154 15.97 -5.41 -7.10
C TYR A 154 15.89 -4.46 -5.91
N PRO A 155 15.70 -3.14 -6.13
CA PRO A 155 15.65 -2.15 -5.06
C PRO A 155 14.33 -2.23 -4.30
N PHE A 156 14.14 -3.29 -3.52
CA PHE A 156 13.05 -3.39 -2.56
C PHE A 156 13.36 -2.52 -1.34
N ARG A 157 12.48 -1.58 -1.03
CA ARG A 157 12.58 -0.73 0.16
C ARG A 157 11.23 -0.59 0.83
N MET A 158 11.09 -1.24 1.97
CA MET A 158 9.91 -1.08 2.81
C MET A 158 9.97 0.25 3.55
N MET A 159 9.09 1.18 3.20
CA MET A 159 9.02 2.48 3.89
C MET A 159 8.27 2.31 5.21
N TRP A 160 8.61 3.13 6.20
CA TRP A 160 8.04 3.01 7.56
C TRP A 160 6.51 3.21 7.61
N PHE A 161 5.95 3.97 6.66
CA PHE A 161 4.52 4.22 6.57
C PHE A 161 3.74 3.06 5.91
N THR A 162 4.40 2.24 5.08
CA THR A 162 3.76 1.11 4.39
C THR A 162 3.10 0.12 5.35
N PRO A 163 3.77 -0.40 6.40
CA PRO A 163 3.13 -1.30 7.37
C PRO A 163 2.02 -0.61 8.15
N LEU A 164 2.14 0.69 8.44
CA LEU A 164 1.11 1.45 9.15
C LEU A 164 -0.20 1.53 8.34
N PHE A 165 -0.11 1.86 7.05
CA PHE A 165 -1.27 1.85 6.16
C PHE A 165 -1.85 0.43 5.98
N GLY A 166 -1.00 -0.59 5.94
CA GLY A 166 -1.43 -2.00 5.90
C GLY A 166 -2.29 -2.37 7.12
N VAL A 167 -1.81 -2.06 8.33
CA VAL A 167 -2.56 -2.30 9.59
C VAL A 167 -3.89 -1.58 9.59
N LEU A 168 -3.90 -0.29 9.21
CA LEU A 168 -5.13 0.48 9.14
C LEU A 168 -6.11 -0.11 8.12
N GLY A 169 -5.62 -0.52 6.94
CA GLY A 169 -6.43 -1.15 5.91
C GLY A 169 -7.09 -2.45 6.38
N VAL A 170 -6.31 -3.35 6.98
CA VAL A 170 -6.82 -4.63 7.51
C VAL A 170 -7.81 -4.40 8.64
N LEU A 171 -7.54 -3.47 9.57
CA LEU A 171 -8.47 -3.15 10.65
C LEU A 171 -9.81 -2.63 10.12
N ILE A 172 -9.80 -1.70 9.16
CA ILE A 172 -11.03 -1.16 8.56
C ILE A 172 -11.83 -2.29 7.89
N VAL A 173 -11.16 -3.14 7.12
CA VAL A 173 -11.73 -4.30 6.43
C VAL A 173 -12.36 -5.27 7.43
N SER A 174 -11.62 -5.69 8.46
CA SER A 174 -12.07 -6.66 9.46
C SER A 174 -13.21 -6.12 10.33
N LEU A 175 -13.17 -4.85 10.74
CA LEU A 175 -14.25 -4.24 11.52
C LEU A 175 -15.52 -4.05 10.69
N SER A 176 -15.38 -3.66 9.43
CA SER A 176 -16.52 -3.55 8.50
C SER A 176 -17.16 -4.92 8.24
N ALA A 177 -16.34 -5.95 8.04
CA ALA A 177 -16.77 -7.33 7.88
C ALA A 177 -17.49 -7.85 9.14
N ALA A 178 -16.94 -7.60 10.32
CA ALA A 178 -17.56 -7.96 11.60
C ALA A 178 -18.92 -7.26 11.80
N ALA A 179 -19.03 -5.98 11.45
CA ALA A 179 -20.28 -5.23 11.53
C ALA A 179 -21.37 -5.80 10.61
N ILE A 180 -21.00 -6.21 9.40
CA ILE A 180 -21.93 -6.88 8.46
C ILE A 180 -22.33 -8.26 9.00
N SER A 181 -21.37 -9.02 9.51
CA SER A 181 -21.57 -10.36 10.08
C SER A 181 -22.43 -10.37 11.35
N ALA A 182 -22.42 -9.28 12.15
CA ALA A 182 -23.21 -9.19 13.37
C ALA A 182 -24.72 -8.99 13.14
N ARG A 183 -25.16 -8.64 11.91
CA ARG A 183 -26.57 -8.37 11.58
C ARG A 183 -27.54 -9.52 11.90
N PRO A 184 -27.24 -10.80 11.61
CA PRO A 184 -28.09 -11.93 11.98
C PRO A 184 -28.19 -12.12 13.51
N VAL A 185 -27.11 -11.83 14.25
CA VAL A 185 -27.08 -11.94 15.72
C VAL A 185 -28.00 -10.93 16.38
N LEU A 186 -28.08 -9.72 15.82
CA LEU A 186 -28.99 -8.68 16.30
C LEU A 186 -30.47 -9.03 16.05
N LYS A 187 -30.75 -9.86 15.04
CA LYS A 187 -32.11 -10.33 14.72
C LYS A 187 -32.51 -11.62 15.45
N LEU A 188 -31.66 -12.18 16.30
CA LEU A 188 -32.00 -13.36 17.10
C LEU A 188 -33.06 -13.00 18.14
N GLU A 189 -34.28 -13.45 17.94
CA GLU A 189 -35.31 -13.45 18.98
C GLU A 189 -35.03 -14.56 20.02
N PRO A 190 -35.23 -14.29 21.33
CA PRO A 190 -34.97 -15.25 22.40
C PRO A 190 -35.71 -16.59 22.25
N GLY A 191 -36.85 -16.59 21.54
CA GLY A 191 -37.70 -17.77 21.31
C GLY A 191 -37.16 -18.79 20.29
N ALA A 192 -36.15 -18.45 19.48
CA ALA A 192 -35.60 -19.34 18.46
C ALA A 192 -34.94 -20.61 19.02
N VAL A 193 -34.56 -20.60 20.30
CA VAL A 193 -34.04 -21.79 21.02
C VAL A 193 -35.12 -22.84 21.26
N PHE A 194 -36.39 -22.42 21.33
CA PHE A 194 -37.52 -23.29 21.65
C PHE A 194 -38.29 -23.77 20.41
N SER A 195 -38.03 -23.22 19.22
CA SER A 195 -38.67 -23.63 17.96
C SER A 195 -37.85 -24.61 17.13
N GLY A 196 -36.62 -24.94 17.54
CA GLY A 196 -35.74 -25.88 16.84
C GLY A 196 -35.99 -27.34 17.22
N ARG A 197 -37.09 -27.92 16.73
CA ARG A 197 -37.09 -29.33 16.31
C ARG A 197 -36.81 -29.37 14.82
#